data_AF-Q2KKY7-F1
#
_entry.id   AF-Q2KKY7-F1
#
_cell.length_a   1.000
_cell.length_b   1.000
_cell.length_c   1.000
_cell.angle_alpha   90.00
_cell.angle_beta   90.00
_cell.angle_gamma   90.00
#
_symmetry.space_group_name_H-M   'P 1'
#
loop_
_entity.id
_entity.type
_entity.pdbx_description
1 polymer ?
#
loop_
_entity_poly.entity_id
_entity_poly.type
_entity_poly.pdbx_seq_one_letter_code
_entity_poly.pdbx_strand_id
1 'polypeptide(L)' 'MRLLALLLMVGAAVAVPREDGRIIGGRECEPHSRPYMASLNYGYHFCGGVLINRQWVLSVAHCW' A
#
# COMPACT_ATOMS: atom_id res chain seq x y z
N MET A 1 -32.16 -7.70 -15.33
CA MET A 1 -30.75 -7.82 -15.75
C MET A 1 -29.84 -6.75 -15.14
N ARG A 2 -30.18 -5.46 -15.21
CA ARG A 2 -29.35 -4.39 -14.61
C ARG A 2 -29.19 -4.49 -13.08
N LEU A 3 -30.26 -4.82 -12.37
CA LEU A 3 -30.20 -5.01 -10.91
C LEU A 3 -29.32 -6.20 -10.51
N LEU A 4 -29.40 -7.30 -11.25
CA LEU A 4 -28.59 -8.49 -11.02
C LEU A 4 -27.10 -8.19 -11.26
N ALA A 5 -26.80 -7.44 -12.32
CA ALA A 5 -25.44 -6.97 -12.60
C ALA A 5 -24.93 -6.03 -11.50
N LEU A 6 -25.75 -5.09 -11.02
CA LEU A 6 -25.37 -4.19 -9.91
C LEU A 6 -25.11 -4.97 -8.61
N LEU A 7 -25.95 -5.94 -8.27
CA LEU A 7 -25.77 -6.80 -7.10
C LEU A 7 -24.48 -7.63 -7.19
N LEU A 8 -24.17 -8.18 -8.38
CA LEU A 8 -22.92 -8.90 -8.63
C LEU A 8 -21.69 -7.99 -8.49
N MET A 9 -21.76 -6.76 -9.00
CA MET A 9 -20.66 -5.79 -8.90
C MET A 9 -20.40 -5.34 -7.45
N VAL A 10 -21.46 -5.10 -6.68
CA VAL A 10 -21.35 -4.76 -5.25
C VAL A 10 -20.82 -5.94 -4.45
N GLY A 11 -21.34 -7.15 -4.69
CA GLY A 11 -20.85 -8.37 -4.04
C GLY A 11 -19.37 -8.63 -4.33
N ALA A 12 -18.93 -8.42 -5.57
CA ALA A 12 -17.52 -8.54 -5.96
C ALA A 12 -16.63 -7.50 -5.27
N ALA A 13 -17.08 -6.24 -5.15
CA ALA A 13 -16.31 -5.19 -4.48
C ALA A 13 -16.11 -5.46 -2.98
N VAL A 14 -17.08 -6.09 -2.31
CA VAL A 14 -16.99 -6.48 -0.89
C VAL A 14 -16.10 -7.71 -0.70
N ALA A 15 -16.00 -8.57 -1.71
CA ALA A 15 -15.20 -9.80 -1.67
C ALA A 15 -13.71 -9.59 -2.03
N VAL A 16 -13.29 -8.37 -2.38
CA VAL A 16 -11.88 -8.08 -2.62
C VAL A 16 -11.11 -8.30 -1.30
N PRO A 17 -10.12 -9.21 -1.27
CA PRO A 17 -9.29 -9.39 -0.08
C PRO A 17 -8.68 -8.05 0.30
N ARG A 18 -8.86 -7.65 1.55
CA ARG A 18 -8.00 -6.60 2.11
C ARG A 18 -6.64 -7.25 2.18
N GLU A 19 -5.69 -6.76 1.39
CA GLU A 19 -4.28 -7.03 1.64
C GLU A 19 -4.01 -6.48 3.04
N ASP A 20 -4.13 -7.34 4.05
CA ASP A 20 -3.81 -7.04 5.43
C ASP A 20 -2.31 -6.78 5.45
N GLY A 21 -1.96 -5.53 5.13
CA GLY A 21 -0.58 -5.10 4.96
C GLY A 21 0.25 -5.51 6.17
N ARG A 22 1.57 -5.53 6.02
CA ARG A 22 2.52 -6.04 7.04
C ARG A 22 2.53 -5.23 8.36
N ILE A 23 1.61 -4.29 8.56
CA ILE A 23 1.48 -3.42 9.72
C ILE A 23 0.36 -3.94 10.64
N ILE A 24 0.73 -4.73 11.64
CA ILE A 24 -0.20 -5.36 12.60
C ILE A 24 -0.80 -4.30 13.53
N GLY A 25 -2.13 -4.29 13.68
CA GLY A 25 -2.85 -3.34 14.54
C GLY A 25 -2.84 -1.90 14.02
N GLY A 26 -2.41 -1.68 12.78
CA GLY A 26 -2.36 -0.38 12.14
C GLY A 26 -3.72 0.12 11.66
N ARG A 27 -3.71 1.33 11.12
CA ARG A 27 -4.81 1.91 10.35
C ARG A 27 -4.27 2.52 9.07
N GLU A 28 -5.14 2.65 8.09
CA GLU A 28 -4.79 3.32 6.84
C GLU A 28 -4.36 4.77 7.11
N CYS A 29 -3.30 5.18 6.43
CA CYS A 29 -2.78 6.54 6.52
C CYS A 29 -3.58 7.45 5.59
N GLU A 30 -3.86 8.68 6.03
CA GLU A 30 -4.36 9.72 5.13
C GLU A 30 -3.42 9.89 3.93
N PRO A 31 -3.93 10.00 2.69
CA PRO A 31 -3.07 10.12 1.51
C PRO A 31 -2.02 11.22 1.65
N HIS A 32 -0.78 10.91 1.27
CA HIS A 32 0.37 11.83 1.25
C HIS A 32 0.81 12.45 2.60
N SER A 33 0.17 12.11 3.72
CA SER A 33 0.51 12.63 5.05
C SER A 33 1.88 12.16 5.60
N ARG A 34 2.52 11.18 4.95
CA ARG A 34 3.87 10.67 5.27
C ARG A 34 4.78 10.92 4.07
N PRO A 35 5.11 12.19 3.75
CA PRO A 35 5.80 12.55 2.51
C PRO A 35 7.25 12.03 2.45
N TYR A 36 7.80 11.63 3.59
CA TYR A 36 9.11 10.98 3.69
C TYR A 36 9.08 9.48 3.36
N MET A 37 7.91 8.84 3.30
CA MET A 37 7.82 7.39 3.08
C MET A 37 8.17 7.04 1.64
N ALA A 38 9.18 6.20 1.45
CA ALA A 38 9.60 5.69 0.16
C ALA A 38 9.28 4.20 0.03
N SER A 39 8.83 3.79 -1.16
CA SER A 39 8.69 2.39 -1.55
C SER A 39 9.94 1.97 -2.31
N LEU A 40 10.69 1.00 -1.77
CA LEU A 40 11.75 0.35 -2.53
C LEU A 40 11.12 -0.75 -3.38
N ASN A 41 11.23 -0.59 -4.70
CA ASN A 41 10.50 -1.41 -5.66
C ASN A 41 11.42 -1.88 -6.80
N TYR A 42 11.38 -3.19 -7.07
CA TYR A 42 12.04 -3.82 -8.22
C TYR A 42 11.07 -4.76 -8.93
N GLY A 43 9.97 -4.19 -9.45
CA GLY A 43 8.82 -4.92 -10.01
C GLY A 43 7.78 -5.32 -8.95
N TYR A 44 8.16 -5.33 -7.67
CA TYR A 44 7.27 -5.46 -6.52
C TYR A 44 7.82 -4.66 -5.33
N HIS A 45 6.95 -4.27 -4.39
CA HIS A 45 7.37 -3.63 -3.15
C HIS A 45 8.02 -4.66 -2.23
N PHE A 46 9.30 -4.48 -1.94
CA PHE A 46 10.05 -5.43 -1.09
C PHE A 46 10.46 -4.83 0.24
N CYS A 47 10.70 -3.51 0.31
CA CYS A 47 11.08 -2.81 1.52
C CYS A 47 10.58 -1.35 1.54
N GLY A 48 10.58 -0.75 2.73
CA GLY A 48 10.35 0.68 2.94
C GLY A 48 11.65 1.48 3.06
N GLY A 49 11.53 2.79 2.93
CA GLY A 49 12.62 3.75 3.20
C GLY A 49 12.09 5.11 3.64
N VAL A 50 13.01 5.98 4.05
CA VAL A 50 12.73 7.35 4.52
C VAL A 50 13.55 8.33 3.69
N LEU A 51 12.90 9.25 2.99
CA LEU A 51 13.56 10.37 2.30
C LEU A 51 14.15 11.33 3.33
N ILE A 52 15.48 11.37 3.44
CA ILE A 52 16.19 12.19 4.42
C ILE A 52 16.62 13.55 3.85
N ASN A 53 16.70 13.67 2.53
CA ASN A 53 16.89 14.92 1.79
C ASN A 53 16.48 14.73 0.32
N ARG A 54 16.68 15.73 -0.53
CA ARG A 54 16.25 15.72 -1.95
C ARG A 54 16.83 14.60 -2.82
N GLN A 55 17.91 13.94 -2.42
CA GLN A 55 18.62 12.97 -3.25
C GLN A 55 18.88 11.63 -2.53
N TRP A 56 18.57 11.53 -1.24
CA TRP A 56 18.95 10.37 -0.42
C TRP A 56 17.75 9.79 0.33
N VAL A 57 17.61 8.46 0.23
CA VAL A 57 16.65 7.65 0.98
C VAL A 57 17.44 6.73 1.94
N LEU A 58 17.08 6.75 3.21
CA LEU A 58 17.57 5.84 4.24
C LEU A 58 16.69 4.59 4.30
N SER A 59 17.30 3.41 4.37
CA SER A 59 16.61 2.13 4.58
C SER A 59 17.46 1.21 5.46
N VAL A 60 17.02 -0.02 5.67
CA VAL A 60 17.77 -1.03 6.44
C VAL A 60 18.77 -1.76 5.55
N ALA A 61 19.93 -2.10 6.11
CA ALA A 61 21.07 -2.64 5.37
C ALA A 61 20.84 -4.04 4.75
N HIS A 62 19.73 -4.73 5.01
CA HIS A 62 19.40 -6.03 4.40
C HIS A 62 18.35 -5.93 3.28
N CYS A 63 17.98 -4.72 2.87
CA CYS A 63 17.04 -4.46 1.77
C CYS A 63 17.76 -4.22 0.42
N TRP A 64 18.68 -5.11 0.04
CA TRP A 64 19.41 -5.09 -1.24
C TRP A 64 19.43 -6.47 -1.89
#